data_AF-A0A847ZW66-F1
#
_entry.id   AF-A0A847ZW66-F1
#
_cell.length_a   1.000
_cell.length_b   1.000
_cell.length_c   1.000
_cell.angle_alpha   90.00
_cell.angle_beta   90.00
_cell.angle_gamma   90.00
#
_symmetry.space_group_name_H-M   'P 1'
#
loop_
_entity.id
_entity.type
_entity.pdbx_description
1 polymer ?
#
loop_
_entity_poly.entity_id
_entity_poly.type
_entity_poly.pdbx_seq_one_letter_code
_entity_poly.pdbx_strand_id
1 'polypeptide(L)'
;MPLFPGSLLIQMLARLTPEDKVLALRHKLVPVAFLPGLTVYGAVTQASFHEAERRGLRVVARIDIATYRQAVRRVLGRSMLRHAVNQLALIQPENSARRRLLPEQFLWLVILGLAVLAAAIAGSKGQVLLGLSVAAGIFFAMAVAIRLLALTPAVSRRQPHPAPLSHDDLPVYSVLVPLFRETAVLNQLIGGLMSLNYPALCIKRTKRPEVGREVEGISLPRCCPQLASPTSRRCQFF
;
A
#
# COMPACT_ATOMS: atom_id res chain seq x y z
N MET A 1 19.20 28.67 4.32
CA MET A 1 18.12 28.86 3.34
C MET A 1 16.84 29.25 4.07
N PRO A 2 16.08 30.23 3.58
CA PRO A 2 14.82 30.64 4.18
C PRO A 2 13.79 29.50 4.15
N LEU A 3 12.93 29.45 5.18
CA LEU A 3 11.85 28.47 5.28
C LEU A 3 10.63 28.99 4.51
N PHE A 4 10.08 28.16 3.63
CA PHE A 4 8.99 28.57 2.75
C PHE A 4 7.64 28.56 3.48
N PRO A 5 6.80 29.62 3.35
CA PRO A 5 5.50 29.68 4.03
C PRO A 5 4.48 28.68 3.44
N GLY A 6 3.74 28.00 4.32
CA GLY A 6 2.83 26.91 3.93
C GLY A 6 1.60 27.33 3.12
N SER A 7 1.13 28.58 3.24
CA SER A 7 -0.03 29.09 2.49
C SER A 7 0.27 29.25 0.99
N LEU A 8 1.46 29.76 0.65
CA LEU A 8 1.92 29.89 -0.73
C LEU A 8 2.13 28.52 -1.39
N LEU A 9 2.58 27.53 -0.61
CA LEU A 9 2.81 26.17 -1.09
C LEU A 9 1.53 25.51 -1.63
N ILE A 10 0.40 25.75 -0.97
CA ILE A 10 -0.90 25.23 -1.40
C ILE A 10 -1.29 25.80 -2.77
N GLN A 11 -1.14 27.12 -2.96
CA GLN A 11 -1.47 27.77 -4.23
C GLN A 11 -0.55 27.29 -5.36
N MET A 12 0.73 27.09 -5.08
CA MET A 12 1.69 26.56 -6.05
C MET A 12 1.39 25.13 -6.45
N LEU A 13 1.13 24.24 -5.48
CA LEU A 13 0.76 22.84 -5.74
C LEU A 13 -0.49 22.73 -6.61
N ALA A 14 -1.43 23.67 -6.48
CA ALA A 14 -2.64 23.70 -7.28
C ALA A 14 -2.39 24.07 -8.76
N ARG A 15 -1.32 24.81 -9.06
CA ARG A 15 -0.98 25.30 -10.41
C ARG A 15 0.09 24.47 -11.12
N LEU A 16 0.57 23.38 -10.52
CA LEU A 16 1.63 22.56 -11.11
C LEU A 16 1.21 21.91 -12.43
N THR A 17 2.13 21.93 -13.39
CA THR A 17 2.05 21.15 -14.63
C THR A 17 2.13 19.63 -14.33
N PRO A 18 1.73 18.76 -15.27
CA PRO A 18 1.84 17.30 -15.08
C PRO A 18 3.27 16.83 -14.79
N GLU A 19 4.27 17.41 -15.47
CA GLU A 19 5.68 17.07 -15.28
C GLU A 19 6.19 17.50 -13.90
N ASP A 20 5.85 18.74 -13.50
CA ASP A 20 6.22 19.26 -12.19
C ASP A 20 5.56 18.49 -11.04
N LYS A 21 4.35 17.93 -11.27
CA LYS A 21 3.71 17.02 -10.30
C LYS A 21 4.52 15.76 -10.08
N VAL A 22 5.09 15.17 -11.14
CA VAL A 22 5.95 13.99 -11.01
C VAL A 22 7.20 14.34 -10.23
N LEU A 23 7.83 15.48 -10.53
CA LEU A 23 9.03 15.93 -9.82
C LEU A 23 8.73 16.22 -8.34
N ALA A 24 7.61 16.90 -8.05
CA ALA A 24 7.15 17.17 -6.70
C ALA A 24 6.88 15.86 -5.94
N LEU A 25 6.15 14.91 -6.52
CA LEU A 25 5.73 13.70 -5.81
C LEU A 25 6.85 12.65 -5.68
N ARG A 26 7.65 12.43 -6.74
CA ARG A 26 8.73 11.43 -6.73
C ARG A 26 9.99 11.95 -6.06
N HIS A 27 10.41 13.17 -6.39
CA HIS A 27 11.70 13.72 -5.97
C HIS A 27 11.59 14.76 -4.85
N LYS A 28 10.36 15.11 -4.42
CA LYS A 28 10.11 16.10 -3.35
C LYS A 28 10.73 17.47 -3.66
N LEU A 29 10.71 17.84 -4.95
CA LEU A 29 11.16 19.13 -5.46
C LEU A 29 9.97 19.91 -6.00
N VAL A 30 9.69 21.07 -5.41
CA VAL A 30 8.54 21.89 -5.80
C VAL A 30 9.04 23.14 -6.51
N PRO A 31 8.56 23.49 -7.71
CA PRO A 31 8.92 24.78 -8.32
C PRO A 31 8.33 25.92 -7.48
N VAL A 32 9.21 26.81 -7.02
CA VAL A 32 8.91 27.93 -6.13
C VAL A 32 8.82 29.24 -6.91
N ALA A 33 9.54 29.39 -8.02
CA ALA A 33 9.42 30.57 -8.88
C ALA A 33 9.75 30.22 -10.33
N PHE A 34 9.01 30.84 -11.24
CA PHE A 34 9.29 30.82 -12.67
C PHE A 34 9.89 32.18 -13.03
N LEU A 35 11.22 32.25 -13.20
CA LEU A 35 11.86 33.40 -13.82
C LEU A 35 11.97 33.14 -15.33
N PRO A 36 11.93 34.19 -16.18
CA PRO A 36 12.15 34.00 -17.62
C PRO A 36 13.49 33.31 -17.86
N GLY A 37 13.45 32.05 -18.32
CA GLY A 37 14.61 31.21 -18.58
C GLY A 37 15.16 30.41 -17.38
N LEU A 38 14.55 30.48 -16.19
CA LEU A 38 15.04 29.75 -15.03
C LEU A 38 13.92 29.37 -14.05
N THR A 39 13.65 28.07 -13.89
CA THR A 39 12.75 27.56 -12.85
C THR A 39 13.54 27.28 -11.59
N VAL A 40 13.13 27.91 -10.49
CA VAL A 40 13.76 27.76 -9.18
C VAL A 40 12.93 26.80 -8.33
N TYR A 41 13.61 25.86 -7.67
CA TYR A 41 12.96 24.82 -6.89
C TYR A 41 13.12 25.02 -5.38
N GLY A 42 12.20 24.44 -4.63
CA GLY A 42 12.25 24.26 -3.18
C GLY A 42 12.45 22.79 -2.85
N ALA A 43 13.44 22.50 -2.02
CA ALA A 43 13.72 21.14 -1.56
C ALA A 43 13.00 20.88 -0.23
N VAL A 44 12.27 19.77 -0.13
CA VAL A 44 11.55 19.39 1.08
C VAL A 44 12.45 18.64 2.07
N THR A 45 13.46 17.93 1.57
CA THR A 45 14.38 17.10 2.36
C THR A 45 15.83 17.38 2.00
N GLN A 46 16.76 16.96 2.87
CA GLN A 46 18.19 16.99 2.58
C GLN A 46 18.55 16.15 1.34
N ALA A 47 17.98 14.95 1.22
CA ALA A 47 18.23 14.09 0.06
C ALA A 47 17.76 14.73 -1.26
N SER A 48 16.59 15.39 -1.26
CA SER A 48 16.10 16.12 -2.44
C SER A 48 16.98 17.32 -2.81
N PHE A 49 17.70 17.91 -1.86
CA PHE A 49 18.63 18.99 -2.14
C PHE A 49 19.83 18.48 -2.95
N HIS A 50 20.47 17.38 -2.52
CA HIS A 50 21.54 16.76 -3.31
C HIS A 50 21.05 16.19 -4.65
N GLU A 51 19.82 15.68 -4.69
CA GLU A 51 19.18 15.28 -5.96
C GLU A 51 19.08 16.45 -6.94
N ALA A 52 18.73 17.65 -6.44
CA ALA A 52 18.63 18.85 -7.26
C ALA A 52 19.99 19.33 -7.77
N GLU A 53 21.03 19.31 -6.92
CA GLU A 53 22.41 19.65 -7.32
C GLU A 53 22.90 18.73 -8.45
N ARG A 54 22.66 17.41 -8.34
CA ARG A 54 23.03 16.45 -9.39
C ARG A 54 22.33 16.70 -10.72
N ARG A 55 21.14 17.31 -10.69
CA ARG A 55 20.35 17.65 -11.89
C ARG A 55 20.59 19.09 -12.37
N GLY A 56 21.49 19.84 -11.73
CA GLY A 56 21.75 21.25 -12.06
C GLY A 56 20.57 22.19 -11.75
N LEU A 57 19.63 21.77 -10.89
CA LEU A 57 18.46 22.56 -10.54
C LEU A 57 18.81 23.56 -9.42
N ARG A 58 18.46 24.84 -9.61
CA ARG A 58 18.71 25.87 -8.60
C ARG A 58 17.65 25.79 -7.50
N VAL A 59 18.08 25.43 -6.28
CA VAL A 59 17.22 25.41 -5.09
C VAL A 59 17.40 26.70 -4.28
N VAL A 60 16.31 27.39 -3.95
CA VAL A 60 16.39 28.68 -3.21
C VAL A 60 15.70 28.61 -1.85
N ALA A 61 14.79 27.66 -1.63
CA ALA A 61 14.05 27.53 -0.38
C ALA A 61 14.05 26.11 0.17
N ARG A 62 13.99 25.99 1.50
CA ARG A 62 13.67 24.72 2.18
C ARG A 62 12.21 24.72 2.59
N ILE A 63 11.54 23.61 2.32
CA ILE A 63 10.14 23.39 2.71
C ILE A 63 10.14 22.34 3.81
N ASP A 64 9.47 22.61 4.92
CA ASP A 64 9.31 21.61 5.97
C ASP A 64 8.48 20.40 5.48
N ILE A 65 8.87 19.19 5.88
CA ILE A 65 8.25 17.94 5.43
C ILE A 65 6.81 17.79 5.94
N ALA A 66 6.51 18.25 7.16
CA ALA A 66 5.16 18.17 7.71
C ALA A 66 4.24 19.13 6.95
N THR A 67 4.70 20.35 6.72
CA THR A 67 4.00 21.38 5.93
C THR A 67 3.75 20.91 4.50
N TYR A 68 4.76 20.32 3.84
CA TYR A 68 4.64 19.76 2.50
C TYR A 68 3.60 18.62 2.44
N ARG A 69 3.67 17.65 3.36
CA ARG A 69 2.71 16.55 3.43
C ARG A 69 1.28 17.04 3.63
N GLN A 70 1.08 18.04 4.49
CA GLN A 70 -0.24 18.62 4.73
C GLN A 70 -0.77 19.34 3.47
N ALA A 71 0.08 20.10 2.78
CA ALA A 71 -0.28 20.81 1.55
C ALA A 71 -0.64 19.83 0.42
N VAL A 72 0.18 18.80 0.21
CA VAL A 72 -0.08 17.74 -0.79
C VAL A 72 -1.39 17.01 -0.50
N ARG A 73 -1.65 16.63 0.76
CA ARG A 73 -2.91 15.99 1.17
C ARG A 73 -4.12 16.88 0.90
N ARG A 74 -4.03 18.19 1.18
CA ARG A 74 -5.12 19.14 0.92
C ARG A 74 -5.41 19.31 -0.57
N VAL A 75 -4.38 19.50 -1.40
CA VAL A 75 -4.56 19.87 -2.82
C VAL A 75 -4.73 18.63 -3.69
N LEU A 76 -3.81 17.67 -3.57
CA LEU A 76 -3.75 16.51 -4.46
C LEU A 76 -4.43 15.28 -3.86
N GLY A 77 -4.78 15.28 -2.57
CA GLY A 77 -5.33 14.10 -1.89
C GLY A 77 -6.58 13.54 -2.56
N ARG A 78 -7.54 14.40 -2.94
CA ARG A 78 -8.75 13.95 -3.65
C ARG A 78 -8.44 13.37 -5.03
N SER A 79 -7.53 13.99 -5.77
CA SER A 79 -7.12 13.52 -7.10
C SER A 79 -6.38 12.19 -7.01
N MET A 80 -5.40 12.07 -6.12
CA MET A 80 -4.65 10.84 -5.89
C MET A 80 -5.55 9.71 -5.39
N LEU A 81 -6.46 9.98 -4.46
CA LEU A 81 -7.42 8.98 -4.00
C LEU A 81 -8.29 8.48 -5.16
N ARG A 82 -8.81 9.41 -5.97
CA ARG A 82 -9.60 9.05 -7.15
C ARG A 82 -8.79 8.22 -8.14
N HIS A 83 -7.53 8.58 -8.39
CA HIS A 83 -6.66 7.79 -9.25
C HIS A 83 -6.39 6.42 -8.65
N ALA A 84 -5.98 6.31 -7.39
CA ALA A 84 -5.69 5.04 -6.73
C ALA A 84 -6.90 4.09 -6.71
N VAL A 85 -8.09 4.60 -6.41
CA VAL A 85 -9.31 3.78 -6.37
C VAL A 85 -9.77 3.37 -7.78
N ASN A 86 -9.60 4.23 -8.77
CA ASN A 86 -10.07 3.95 -10.13
C ASN A 86 -8.99 3.34 -11.04
N GLN A 87 -7.72 3.30 -10.63
CA GLN A 87 -6.62 2.92 -11.51
C GLN A 87 -6.81 1.51 -12.05
N LEU A 88 -7.19 0.58 -11.16
CA LEU A 88 -7.42 -0.80 -11.55
C LEU A 88 -8.58 -0.91 -12.55
N ALA A 89 -9.65 -0.16 -12.32
CA ALA A 89 -10.80 -0.09 -13.23
C ALA A 89 -10.48 0.53 -14.60
N LEU A 90 -9.42 1.35 -14.69
CA LEU A 90 -8.99 2.00 -15.93
C LEU A 90 -8.01 1.14 -16.73
N ILE A 91 -7.07 0.47 -16.04
CA ILE A 91 -6.00 -0.30 -16.68
C ILE A 91 -6.47 -1.73 -17.00
N GLN A 92 -7.25 -2.34 -16.10
CA GLN A 92 -7.76 -3.70 -16.24
C GLN A 92 -9.26 -3.73 -15.89
N PRO A 93 -10.12 -3.19 -16.78
CA PRO A 93 -11.55 -3.14 -16.54
C PRO A 93 -12.18 -4.53 -16.30
N GLU A 94 -11.66 -5.57 -16.96
CA GLU A 94 -12.11 -6.96 -16.81
C GLU A 94 -11.83 -7.56 -15.43
N ASN A 95 -10.76 -7.09 -14.76
CA ASN A 95 -10.39 -7.53 -13.40
C ASN A 95 -11.00 -6.64 -12.31
N SER A 96 -11.86 -5.68 -12.69
CA SER A 96 -12.44 -4.71 -11.78
C SER A 96 -13.89 -5.04 -11.46
N ALA A 97 -14.18 -5.33 -10.18
CA ALA A 97 -15.53 -5.53 -9.68
C ALA A 97 -16.40 -4.25 -9.64
N ARG A 98 -16.00 -3.18 -10.34
CA ARG A 98 -16.69 -1.89 -10.38
C ARG A 98 -18.04 -1.97 -11.08
N ARG A 99 -18.16 -2.82 -12.12
CA ARG A 99 -19.45 -3.13 -12.76
C ARG A 99 -19.93 -4.47 -12.20
N ARG A 100 -20.95 -4.45 -11.34
CA ARG A 100 -21.45 -5.66 -10.67
C ARG A 100 -22.41 -6.47 -11.53
N LEU A 101 -23.30 -5.80 -12.25
CA LEU A 101 -24.25 -6.42 -13.18
C LEU A 101 -24.22 -5.64 -14.49
N LEU A 102 -24.10 -6.34 -15.61
CA LEU A 102 -24.36 -5.74 -16.91
C LEU A 102 -25.88 -5.54 -17.07
N PRO A 103 -26.34 -4.49 -17.79
CA PRO A 103 -27.77 -4.27 -18.03
C PRO A 103 -28.48 -5.51 -18.60
N GLU A 104 -27.80 -6.25 -19.47
CA GLU A 104 -28.31 -7.51 -20.03
C GLU A 104 -28.49 -8.60 -18.97
N GLN A 105 -27.56 -8.75 -18.03
CA GLN A 105 -27.68 -9.70 -16.92
C GLN A 105 -28.86 -9.36 -16.01
N PHE A 106 -29.10 -8.06 -15.79
CA PHE A 106 -30.27 -7.62 -15.02
C PHE A 106 -31.58 -7.94 -15.74
N LEU A 107 -31.66 -7.70 -17.06
CA LEU A 107 -32.82 -8.07 -17.86
C LEU A 107 -33.11 -9.57 -17.78
N TRP A 108 -32.08 -10.41 -17.95
CA TRP A 108 -32.23 -11.87 -17.81
C TRP A 108 -32.66 -12.30 -16.41
N LEU A 109 -32.17 -11.66 -15.35
CA LEU A 109 -32.61 -11.91 -13.99
C LEU A 109 -34.09 -11.56 -13.78
N VAL A 110 -34.56 -10.45 -14.34
CA VAL A 110 -35.97 -10.06 -14.27
C VAL A 110 -36.85 -11.05 -15.04
N ILE A 111 -36.45 -11.44 -16.25
CA ILE A 111 -37.16 -12.43 -17.06
C ILE A 111 -37.24 -13.78 -16.32
N LEU A 112 -36.12 -14.25 -15.77
CA LEU A 112 -36.06 -15.49 -14.99
C LEU A 112 -36.98 -15.40 -13.77
N GLY A 113 -36.96 -14.29 -13.04
CA GLY A 113 -37.84 -14.06 -11.89
C GLY A 113 -39.32 -14.10 -12.25
N LEU A 114 -39.70 -13.46 -13.37
CA LEU A 114 -41.07 -13.50 -13.89
C LEU A 114 -41.47 -14.91 -14.35
N ALA A 115 -40.57 -15.66 -14.99
CA ALA A 115 -40.83 -17.03 -15.41
C ALA A 115 -41.06 -17.96 -14.21
N VAL A 116 -40.26 -17.82 -13.14
CA VAL A 116 -40.46 -18.57 -11.89
C VAL A 116 -41.78 -18.20 -11.23
N LEU A 117 -42.15 -16.91 -11.21
CA LEU A 117 -43.43 -16.46 -10.66
C LEU A 117 -44.62 -17.01 -11.46
N ALA A 118 -44.55 -16.97 -12.80
CA ALA A 118 -45.59 -17.54 -13.67
C ALA A 118 -45.72 -19.06 -13.47
N ALA A 119 -44.60 -19.77 -13.36
CA ALA A 119 -44.59 -21.20 -13.07
C ALA A 119 -45.16 -21.52 -11.67
N ALA A 120 -44.94 -20.66 -10.68
CA ALA A 120 -45.50 -20.80 -9.34
C ALA A 120 -47.02 -20.61 -9.30
N ILE A 121 -47.58 -19.75 -10.17
CA ILE A 121 -49.02 -19.49 -10.25
C ILE A 121 -49.73 -20.58 -11.07
N ALA A 122 -49.14 -21.00 -12.21
CA ALA A 122 -49.77 -21.94 -13.14
C ALA A 122 -49.45 -23.42 -12.87
N GLY A 123 -48.34 -23.70 -12.19
CA GLY A 123 -47.83 -25.06 -11.97
C GLY A 123 -48.28 -25.69 -10.66
N SER A 124 -48.15 -27.01 -10.56
CA SER A 124 -48.32 -27.71 -9.29
C SER A 124 -47.17 -27.38 -8.34
N LYS A 125 -47.48 -27.13 -7.06
CA LYS A 125 -46.49 -26.77 -6.02
C LYS A 125 -45.29 -27.74 -5.98
N GLY A 126 -45.55 -29.04 -6.19
CA GLY A 126 -44.53 -30.08 -6.20
C GLY A 126 -43.52 -29.95 -7.36
N GLN A 127 -43.98 -29.65 -8.57
CA GLN A 127 -43.10 -29.49 -9.73
C GLN A 127 -42.22 -28.24 -9.61
N VAL A 128 -42.77 -27.13 -9.12
CA VAL A 128 -42.03 -25.88 -8.89
C VAL A 128 -40.96 -26.07 -7.83
N LEU A 129 -41.28 -26.73 -6.72
CA LEU A 129 -40.33 -27.00 -5.65
C LEU A 129 -39.21 -27.96 -6.10
N LEU A 130 -39.55 -28.99 -6.89
CA LEU A 130 -38.56 -29.89 -7.48
C LEU A 130 -37.61 -29.14 -8.41
N GLY A 131 -38.14 -28.32 -9.33
CA GLY A 131 -37.34 -27.52 -10.25
C GLY A 131 -36.40 -26.55 -9.52
N LEU A 132 -36.88 -25.86 -8.49
CA LEU A 132 -36.06 -24.97 -7.67
C LEU A 132 -34.97 -25.73 -6.91
N SER A 133 -35.27 -26.91 -6.39
CA SER A 133 -34.30 -27.76 -5.68
C SER A 133 -33.18 -28.23 -6.60
N VAL A 134 -33.53 -28.67 -7.83
CA VAL A 134 -32.55 -29.07 -8.84
C VAL A 134 -31.68 -27.88 -9.25
N ALA A 135 -32.28 -26.71 -9.51
CA ALA A 135 -31.54 -25.49 -9.85
C ALA A 135 -30.58 -25.06 -8.74
N ALA A 136 -31.04 -25.08 -7.48
CA ALA A 136 -30.20 -24.78 -6.32
C ALA A 136 -29.05 -25.80 -6.16
N GLY A 137 -29.31 -27.09 -6.42
CA GLY A 137 -28.29 -28.14 -6.41
C GLY A 137 -27.21 -27.90 -7.46
N ILE A 138 -27.59 -27.56 -8.69
CA ILE A 138 -26.64 -27.23 -9.77
C ILE A 138 -25.83 -25.98 -9.41
N PHE A 139 -26.49 -24.93 -8.91
CA PHE A 139 -25.81 -23.71 -8.47
C PHE A 139 -24.78 -24.00 -7.35
N PHE A 140 -25.17 -24.82 -6.37
CA PHE A 140 -24.27 -25.25 -5.30
C PHE A 140 -23.08 -26.06 -5.84
N ALA A 141 -23.33 -27.02 -6.74
CA ALA A 141 -22.28 -27.81 -7.38
C ALA A 141 -21.27 -26.93 -8.14
N MET A 142 -21.75 -25.91 -8.86
CA MET A 142 -20.88 -24.94 -9.54
C MET A 142 -20.05 -24.11 -8.54
N ALA A 143 -20.64 -23.65 -7.44
CA ALA A 143 -19.92 -22.92 -6.41
C ALA A 143 -18.83 -23.78 -5.75
N VAL A 144 -19.11 -25.07 -5.51
CA VAL A 144 -18.13 -26.04 -5.03
C VAL A 144 -17.03 -26.26 -6.08
N ALA A 145 -17.38 -26.42 -7.35
CA ALA A 145 -16.41 -26.60 -8.43
C ALA A 145 -15.42 -25.42 -8.53
N ILE A 146 -15.90 -24.17 -8.39
CA ILE A 146 -15.02 -22.98 -8.34
C ILE A 146 -14.07 -23.05 -7.14
N ARG A 147 -14.56 -23.46 -5.96
CA ARG A 147 -13.71 -23.62 -4.76
C ARG A 147 -12.65 -24.70 -4.96
N LEU A 148 -13.03 -25.83 -5.56
CA LEU A 148 -12.09 -26.92 -5.88
C LEU A 148 -11.06 -26.46 -6.91
N LEU A 149 -11.47 -25.70 -7.93
CA LEU A 149 -10.55 -25.10 -8.89
C LEU A 149 -9.59 -24.12 -8.22
N ALA A 150 -10.05 -23.34 -7.24
CA ALA A 150 -9.20 -22.43 -6.47
C ALA A 150 -8.19 -23.15 -5.55
N LEU A 151 -8.41 -24.43 -5.22
CA LEU A 151 -7.43 -25.26 -4.52
C LEU A 151 -6.32 -25.77 -5.45
N THR A 152 -6.53 -25.73 -6.77
CA THR A 152 -5.46 -26.08 -7.70
C THR A 152 -4.36 -25.02 -7.63
N PRO A 153 -3.07 -25.42 -7.60
CA PRO A 153 -1.99 -24.45 -7.58
C PRO A 153 -2.12 -23.60 -8.84
N ALA A 154 -2.40 -22.30 -8.65
CA ALA A 154 -2.34 -21.35 -9.75
C ALA A 154 -0.98 -21.56 -10.42
N VAL A 155 -0.98 -21.80 -11.74
CA VAL A 155 0.25 -21.87 -12.52
C VAL A 155 0.97 -20.56 -12.28
N SER A 156 1.93 -20.60 -11.36
CA SER A 156 2.72 -19.44 -10.99
C SER A 156 3.39 -19.04 -12.27
N ARG A 157 2.96 -17.92 -12.85
CA ARG A 157 3.62 -17.32 -13.99
C ARG A 157 5.02 -17.04 -13.46
N ARG A 158 5.98 -17.93 -13.77
CA ARG A 158 7.36 -17.91 -13.29
C ARG A 158 7.85 -16.50 -13.53
N GLN A 159 7.81 -15.67 -12.48
CA GLN A 159 8.53 -14.42 -12.51
C GLN A 159 10.00 -14.86 -12.61
N PRO A 160 10.78 -14.30 -13.55
CA PRO A 160 12.20 -14.62 -13.62
C PRO A 160 12.77 -14.39 -12.23
N HIS A 161 13.23 -15.46 -11.60
CA HIS A 161 13.76 -15.40 -10.25
C HIS A 161 14.97 -14.48 -10.33
N PRO A 162 14.99 -13.34 -9.60
CA PRO A 162 16.19 -12.53 -9.56
C PRO A 162 17.34 -13.41 -9.08
N ALA A 163 18.51 -13.23 -9.69
CA ALA A 163 19.70 -13.97 -9.31
C ALA A 163 19.92 -13.83 -7.79
N PRO A 164 20.28 -14.92 -7.09
CA PRO A 164 20.54 -14.84 -5.65
C PRO A 164 21.66 -13.84 -5.38
N LEU A 165 21.38 -12.83 -4.55
CA LEU A 165 22.38 -11.86 -4.08
C LEU A 165 23.36 -12.57 -3.14
N SER A 166 24.65 -12.21 -3.21
CA SER A 166 25.63 -12.66 -2.22
C SER A 166 25.27 -12.09 -0.85
N HIS A 167 25.57 -12.84 0.23
CA HIS A 167 25.26 -12.41 1.61
C HIS A 167 25.87 -11.04 1.97
N ASP A 168 26.98 -10.68 1.35
CA ASP A 168 27.68 -9.40 1.58
C ASP A 168 27.00 -8.20 0.88
N ASP A 169 26.17 -8.45 -0.14
CA ASP A 169 25.44 -7.42 -0.88
C ASP A 169 24.05 -7.14 -0.29
N LEU A 170 23.67 -7.85 0.79
CA LEU A 170 22.38 -7.68 1.44
C LEU A 170 22.33 -6.36 2.22
N PRO A 171 21.37 -5.45 1.93
CA PRO A 171 21.31 -4.18 2.63
C PRO A 171 20.90 -4.33 4.09
N VAL A 172 21.43 -3.51 4.99
CA VAL A 172 20.99 -3.55 6.39
C VAL A 172 19.59 -2.92 6.49
N TYR A 173 18.58 -3.75 6.77
CA TYR A 173 17.19 -3.31 6.96
C TYR A 173 16.74 -3.48 8.41
N SER A 174 15.87 -2.57 8.86
CA SER A 174 15.17 -2.67 10.15
C SER A 174 13.69 -2.90 9.91
N VAL A 175 13.15 -4.01 10.43
CA VAL A 175 11.73 -4.33 10.35
C VAL A 175 11.02 -3.73 11.56
N LEU A 176 10.26 -2.66 11.35
CA LEU A 176 9.40 -2.10 12.39
C LEU A 176 8.05 -2.82 12.36
N VAL A 177 7.76 -3.61 13.39
CA VAL A 177 6.45 -4.24 13.57
C VAL A 177 5.67 -3.50 14.68
N PRO A 178 4.68 -2.65 14.33
CA PRO A 178 3.83 -2.02 15.32
C PRO A 178 2.86 -3.06 15.90
N LEU A 179 3.01 -3.37 17.19
CA LEU A 179 2.08 -4.23 17.94
C LEU A 179 1.22 -3.35 18.84
N PHE A 180 -0.10 -3.37 18.62
CA PHE A 180 -1.03 -2.64 19.46
C PHE A 180 -1.82 -3.61 20.35
N ARG A 181 -1.34 -3.83 21.58
CA ARG A 181 -1.99 -4.69 22.61
C ARG A 181 -2.26 -6.15 22.23
N GLU A 182 -1.79 -6.60 21.07
CA GLU A 182 -1.94 -7.98 20.59
C GLU A 182 -0.79 -8.85 21.11
N THR A 183 -0.75 -9.11 22.41
CA THR A 183 0.30 -9.94 23.04
C THR A 183 0.22 -11.41 22.62
N ALA A 184 -0.97 -11.90 22.25
CA ALA A 184 -1.19 -13.28 21.86
C ALA A 184 -0.47 -13.69 20.56
N VAL A 185 -0.32 -12.77 19.60
CA VAL A 185 0.34 -13.04 18.31
C VAL A 185 1.86 -12.79 18.34
N LEU A 186 2.39 -12.26 19.45
CA LEU A 186 3.79 -11.89 19.57
C LEU A 186 4.74 -13.08 19.38
N ASN A 187 4.40 -14.24 19.96
CA ASN A 187 5.23 -15.43 19.86
C ASN A 187 5.27 -15.97 18.41
N GLN A 188 4.12 -15.96 17.73
CA GLN A 188 4.03 -16.36 16.32
C GLN A 188 4.82 -15.39 15.43
N LEU A 189 4.75 -14.09 15.71
CA LEU A 189 5.47 -13.07 14.98
C LEU A 189 6.99 -13.21 15.14
N ILE A 190 7.47 -13.42 16.36
CA ILE A 190 8.89 -13.66 16.64
C ILE A 190 9.35 -14.94 15.91
N GLY A 191 8.55 -16.01 15.96
CA GLY A 191 8.83 -17.25 15.22
C GLY A 191 8.97 -17.01 13.71
N GLY A 192 8.06 -16.24 13.12
CA GLY A 192 8.13 -15.86 11.72
C GLY A 192 9.37 -15.01 11.39
N LEU A 193 9.69 -14.02 12.23
CA LEU A 193 10.88 -13.18 12.05
C LEU A 193 12.20 -13.97 12.16
N MET A 194 12.25 -14.98 13.03
CA MET A 194 13.41 -15.87 13.16
C MET A 194 13.55 -16.85 11.99
N SER A 195 12.45 -17.21 11.33
CA SER A 195 12.46 -18.07 10.13
C SER A 195 12.84 -17.36 8.84
N LEU A 196 13.03 -16.03 8.89
CA LEU A 196 13.37 -15.25 7.71
C LEU A 196 14.79 -15.63 7.25
N ASN A 197 14.91 -16.01 5.98
CA ASN A 197 16.21 -16.31 5.36
C ASN A 197 16.98 -15.00 5.09
N TYR A 198 17.52 -14.42 6.15
CA TYR A 198 18.30 -13.20 6.17
C TYR A 198 19.37 -13.30 7.27
N PRO A 199 20.58 -12.73 7.10
CA PRO A 199 21.57 -12.70 8.18
C PRO A 199 20.97 -12.08 9.45
N ALA A 200 21.09 -12.79 10.56
CA ALA A 200 20.44 -12.44 11.82
C ALA A 200 20.94 -11.08 12.33
N LEU A 201 20.03 -10.11 12.45
CA LEU A 201 20.28 -8.79 13.02
C LEU A 201 19.39 -8.56 14.25
N CYS A 202 19.93 -7.84 15.23
CA CYS A 202 19.36 -7.70 16.57
C CYS A 202 17.94 -7.10 16.58
N ILE A 203 17.02 -7.75 17.28
CA ILE A 203 15.68 -7.23 17.55
C ILE A 203 15.78 -6.13 18.62
N LYS A 204 15.46 -4.88 18.25
CA LYS A 204 15.39 -3.75 19.19
C LYS A 204 13.93 -3.41 19.51
N ARG A 205 13.57 -3.46 20.80
CA ARG A 205 12.22 -3.09 21.28
C ARG A 205 12.18 -1.61 21.64
N THR A 206 11.55 -0.77 20.82
CA THR A 206 11.30 0.63 21.13
C THR A 206 9.91 0.80 21.74
N LYS A 207 9.82 0.96 23.06
CA LYS A 207 8.57 1.27 23.76
C LYS A 207 8.33 2.78 23.69
N ARG A 208 7.20 3.22 23.12
CA ARG A 208 6.71 4.59 23.30
C ARG A 208 6.15 4.71 24.73
N PRO A 209 6.44 5.78 25.49
CA PRO A 209 5.87 5.94 26.82
C PRO A 209 4.36 6.24 26.70
N GLU A 210 3.56 5.18 26.70
CA GLU A 210 2.12 5.22 26.86
C GLU A 210 1.82 4.72 28.28
N VAL A 211 1.03 5.51 29.01
CA VAL A 211 0.69 5.38 30.43
C VAL A 211 0.24 3.96 30.79
N GLY A 212 0.90 3.38 31.81
CA GLY A 212 0.36 2.38 32.73
C GLY A 212 -0.20 1.09 32.13
N ARG A 213 0.67 0.10 31.86
CA ARG A 213 0.47 -1.32 32.24
C ARG A 213 1.77 -2.10 32.01
N GLU A 214 2.21 -2.75 33.08
CA GLU A 214 3.27 -3.76 33.13
C GLU A 214 2.96 -4.85 32.10
N VAL A 215 3.91 -5.15 31.22
CA VAL A 215 3.93 -6.42 30.48
C VAL A 215 5.31 -7.00 30.73
N GLU A 216 5.45 -7.57 31.92
CA GLU A 216 6.64 -8.22 32.42
C GLU A 216 6.67 -9.68 31.90
N GLY A 217 7.86 -10.16 31.53
CA GLY A 217 8.11 -11.60 31.43
C GLY A 217 8.19 -12.25 30.04
N ILE A 218 8.87 -11.65 29.06
CA ILE A 218 9.39 -12.43 27.91
C ILE A 218 10.88 -12.17 27.75
N SER A 219 11.70 -13.10 28.24
CA SER A 219 13.15 -13.12 28.10
C SER A 219 13.53 -13.62 26.70
N LEU A 220 13.95 -12.69 25.84
CA LEU A 220 14.55 -13.01 24.54
C LEU A 220 16.04 -13.34 24.71
N PRO A 221 16.59 -14.32 23.98
CA PRO A 221 18.01 -14.65 24.03
C PRO A 221 18.87 -13.45 23.59
N ARG A 222 19.95 -13.19 24.34
CA ARG A 222 20.95 -12.15 24.04
C ARG A 222 21.75 -12.55 22.80
N CYS A 223 21.28 -12.21 21.60
CA CYS A 223 22.10 -12.28 20.39
C CYS A 223 22.94 -11.01 20.26
N CYS A 224 24.09 -10.99 20.91
CA CYS A 224 25.14 -10.02 20.63
C CYS A 224 26.49 -10.76 20.65
N PRO A 225 27.05 -11.14 19.49
CA PRO A 225 28.48 -11.24 19.37
C PRO A 225 29.02 -9.80 19.25
N GLN A 226 29.89 -9.42 20.18
CA GLN A 226 30.71 -8.22 20.11
C GLN A 226 31.42 -8.15 18.74
N LEU A 227 30.92 -7.31 17.83
CA LEU A 227 31.79 -6.65 16.86
C LEU A 227 32.40 -5.44 17.55
N ALA A 228 33.54 -5.67 18.20
CA ALA A 228 34.45 -4.61 18.57
C ALA A 228 35.02 -3.99 17.29
N SER A 229 34.58 -2.79 16.95
CA SER A 229 35.33 -1.89 16.07
C SER A 229 35.46 -0.52 16.77
N PRO A 230 36.68 0.06 16.86
CA PRO A 230 36.92 1.23 17.67
C PRO A 230 36.69 2.49 16.82
N THR A 231 35.45 2.96 16.73
CA THR A 231 35.24 4.38 16.39
C THR A 231 33.89 4.87 16.88
N SER A 232 33.93 5.41 18.09
CA SER A 232 33.13 6.52 18.58
C SER A 232 32.61 7.43 17.45
N ARG A 233 31.28 7.46 17.28
CA ARG A 233 30.49 8.68 17.09
C ARG A 233 29.00 8.39 17.33
N ARG A 234 28.52 8.90 18.46
CA ARG A 234 27.13 9.15 18.89
C ARG A 234 26.04 8.76 17.88
N CYS A 235 25.28 7.71 18.19
CA CYS A 235 23.90 7.57 17.75
C CYS A 235 23.06 8.67 18.42
N GLN A 236 22.88 9.80 17.74
CA GLN A 236 21.79 10.73 18.04
C GLN A 236 20.56 10.30 17.23
N PHE A 237 19.43 10.34 17.93
CA PHE A 237 18.08 9.99 17.48
C PHE A 237 17.67 10.73 16.19
N PHE A 238 16.97 10.02 15.30
CA PHE A 238 16.09 10.58 14.27
C PHE A 238 14.76 9.82 14.29
#